data_AF-B2BGU6-F1
#
_entry.id   AF-B2BGU6-F1
#
_cell.length_a   1.000
_cell.length_b   1.000
_cell.length_c   1.000
_cell.angle_alpha   90.00
_cell.angle_beta   90.00
_cell.angle_gamma   90.00
#
_symmetry.space_group_name_H-M   'P 1'
#
loop_
_entity.id
_entity.type
_entity.pdbx_description
1 polymer ?
#
loop_
_entity_poly.entity_id
_entity_poly.type
_entity_poly.pdbx_seq_one_letter_code
_entity_poly.pdbx_strand_id
1 'polypeptide(L)' 'IGKKGYDGAKADIWSCGVILFVLLAGYLPFQDDNIVSMYRKIYKGDFKCPPWFSPEARKLIAKMLDPRPS' A
#
# COMPACT_ATOMS: atom_id res chain seq x y z
N ILE A 1 3.50 -11.29 26.85
CA ILE A 1 2.83 -11.05 25.55
C ILE A 1 3.88 -10.45 24.61
N GLY A 2 4.49 -11.29 23.78
CA GLY A 2 5.64 -10.87 22.96
C GLY A 2 5.19 -9.93 21.86
N LYS A 3 5.69 -8.69 21.88
CA LYS A 3 5.67 -7.83 20.70
C LYS A 3 6.56 -8.50 19.65
N LYS A 4 6.00 -9.37 18.80
CA LYS A 4 6.63 -9.63 17.50
C LYS A 4 6.67 -8.28 16.80
N GLY A 5 7.86 -7.70 16.71
CA GLY A 5 8.08 -6.50 15.90
C GLY A 5 7.67 -6.74 14.45
N TYR A 6 7.57 -5.67 13.67
CA TYR A 6 7.38 -5.81 12.23
C TYR A 6 8.65 -6.39 11.60
N ASP A 7 8.50 -7.13 10.52
CA ASP A 7 9.63 -7.53 9.67
C ASP A 7 10.04 -6.31 8.83
N GLY A 8 11.27 -5.82 9.04
CA GLY A 8 11.79 -4.62 8.38
C GLY A 8 11.78 -4.73 6.85
N ALA A 9 12.16 -5.89 6.30
CA ALA A 9 12.15 -6.10 4.85
C ALA A 9 10.72 -6.05 4.29
N LYS A 10 9.75 -6.62 5.03
CA LYS A 10 8.33 -6.54 4.65
C LYS A 10 7.80 -5.10 4.72
N ALA A 11 8.24 -4.31 5.70
CA ALA A 11 7.89 -2.88 5.80
C ALA A 11 8.52 -2.04 4.67
N ASP A 12 9.76 -2.34 4.27
CA ASP A 12 10.43 -1.67 3.16
C ASP A 12 9.74 -1.97 1.83
N ILE A 13 9.32 -3.22 1.59
CA ILE A 13 8.55 -3.61 0.40
C ILE A 13 7.23 -2.83 0.35
N TRP A 14 6.51 -2.72 1.47
CA TRP A 14 5.28 -1.96 1.53
C TRP A 14 5.51 -0.48 1.21
N SER A 15 6.54 0.11 1.80
CA SER A 15 6.93 1.52 1.56
C SER A 15 7.32 1.75 0.09
N CYS A 16 8.10 0.84 -0.50
CA CYS A 16 8.42 0.86 -1.94
C CYS A 16 7.16 0.75 -2.81
N GLY A 17 6.15 -0.02 -2.38
CA GLY A 17 4.87 -0.13 -3.08
C GLY A 17 4.10 1.20 -3.12
N VAL A 18 4.13 1.96 -2.03
CA VAL A 18 3.52 3.30 -1.97
C VAL A 18 4.25 4.25 -2.90
N ILE A 19 5.59 4.25 -2.87
CA ILE A 19 6.41 5.10 -3.75
C ILE A 19 6.15 4.76 -5.22
N LEU A 20 6.15 3.47 -5.58
CA LEU A 20 5.85 3.02 -6.94
C LEU A 20 4.46 3.47 -7.40
N PHE A 21 3.44 3.35 -6.54
CA PHE A 21 2.11 3.87 -6.85
C PHE A 21 2.16 5.36 -7.17
N VAL A 22 2.80 6.17 -6.33
CA VAL A 22 2.89 7.63 -6.53
C VAL A 22 3.59 7.96 -7.84
N LEU A 23 4.69 7.29 -8.17
CA LEU A 23 5.44 7.49 -9.42
C LEU A 23 4.59 7.22 -10.66
N LEU A 24 3.65 6.26 -10.60
CA LEU A 24 2.80 5.89 -11.74
C LEU A 24 1.47 6.63 -11.78
N ALA A 25 0.93 7.02 -10.62
CA ALA A 25 -0.40 7.62 -10.49
C ALA A 25 -0.38 9.15 -10.37
N GLY A 26 0.68 9.72 -9.80
CA GLY A 26 0.77 11.14 -9.46
C GLY A 26 0.00 11.55 -8.19
N TYR A 27 -0.50 10.59 -7.42
CA TYR A 27 -1.21 10.81 -6.15
C TYR A 27 -1.01 9.65 -5.17
N LEU A 28 -1.38 9.82 -3.90
CA LEU A 28 -1.21 8.81 -2.85
C LEU A 28 -2.25 7.68 -2.95
N PRO A 29 -1.87 6.41 -2.76
CA PRO A 29 -2.83 5.28 -2.78
C PRO A 29 -3.85 5.36 -1.64
N PHE A 30 -3.44 5.92 -0.49
CA PHE A 30 -4.27 6.12 0.69
C PHE A 30 -4.23 7.60 1.08
N GLN A 31 -5.35 8.30 0.86
CA GLN A 31 -5.53 9.68 1.30
C GLN A 31 -6.98 9.86 1.75
N ASP A 32 -7.16 10.62 2.83
CA ASP A 32 -8.47 11.00 3.36
C ASP A 32 -8.28 12.22 4.26
N ASP A 33 -9.26 13.13 4.29
CA ASP A 33 -9.23 14.29 5.19
C ASP A 33 -9.36 13.86 6.66
N ASN A 34 -10.01 12.71 6.89
CA ASN A 34 -10.08 12.10 8.20
C ASN A 34 -8.95 11.08 8.39
N ILE A 35 -8.05 11.36 9.32
CA ILE A 35 -6.90 10.48 9.61
C ILE A 35 -7.32 9.06 10.02
N VAL A 36 -8.45 8.90 10.72
CA VAL A 36 -8.98 7.58 11.11
C VAL A 36 -9.45 6.81 9.89
N SER A 37 -10.11 7.47 8.93
CA SER A 37 -10.51 6.87 7.65
C SER A 37 -9.29 6.50 6.80
N MET A 38 -8.26 7.34 6.76
CA MET A 38 -7.00 7.04 6.07
C MET A 38 -6.35 5.76 6.65
N TYR A 39 -6.21 5.66 7.97
CA TYR A 39 -5.68 4.46 8.62
C TYR A 39 -6.54 3.22 8.37
N ARG A 40 -7.87 3.36 8.31
CA ARG A 40 -8.76 2.25 7.94
C ARG A 40 -8.50 1.76 6.51
N LYS A 41 -8.24 2.65 5.55
CA LYS A 41 -7.87 2.27 4.18
C LYS A 41 -6.54 1.53 4.14
N ILE A 42 -5.53 2.06 4.85
CA ILE A 42 -4.19 1.44 4.97
C ILE A 42 -4.31 0.01 5.54
N TYR A 43 -5.01 -0.14 6.67
CA TYR A 43 -5.15 -1.43 7.34
C TYR A 43 -5.91 -2.46 6.49
N LYS A 44 -6.84 -2.00 5.65
CA LYS A 44 -7.59 -2.86 4.72
C LYS A 44 -6.86 -3.11 3.40
N GLY A 45 -5.81 -2.34 3.08
CA GLY A 45 -5.25 -2.32 1.73
C GLY A 45 -6.25 -1.80 0.68
N ASP A 46 -7.16 -0.91 1.07
CA ASP A 46 -8.21 -0.38 0.19
C ASP A 46 -7.69 0.84 -0.59
N PHE A 47 -7.22 0.59 -1.81
CA PHE A 47 -6.78 1.59 -2.78
C PHE A 47 -7.27 1.23 -4.18
N LYS A 48 -7.34 2.23 -5.06
CA LYS A 48 -7.77 2.05 -6.46
C LYS A 48 -6.65 2.42 -7.41
N CYS A 49 -6.26 1.45 -8.25
CA CYS A 49 -5.32 1.70 -9.34
C CYS A 49 -5.99 2.50 -10.48
N PRO A 50 -5.35 3.57 -10.98
CA PRO A 50 -5.82 4.32 -12.14
C PRO A 50 -6.04 3.44 -13.39
N PRO A 51 -6.89 3.85 -14.34
CA PRO A 51 -7.17 3.07 -15.56
C PRO A 51 -5.93 2.84 -16.44
N TRP A 52 -4.97 3.76 -16.44
CA TRP A 52 -3.74 3.66 -17.24
C TRP A 52 -2.68 2.71 -16.67
N PHE A 53 -2.86 2.14 -15.47
CA PHE A 53 -1.93 1.13 -14.97
C PHE A 53 -2.03 -0.13 -15.82
N SER A 54 -0.88 -0.64 -16.28
CA SER A 54 -0.80 -1.95 -16.92
C SER A 54 -1.26 -3.06 -15.96
N PRO A 55 -1.77 -4.19 -16.48
CA PRO A 55 -2.16 -5.33 -15.63
C PRO A 55 -1.03 -5.80 -14.71
N GLU A 56 0.22 -5.76 -15.18
CA GLU A 56 1.42 -6.15 -14.46
C GLU A 56 1.70 -5.19 -13.30
N ALA A 57 1.63 -3.88 -13.55
CA ALA A 57 1.80 -2.86 -12.52
C ALA A 57 0.75 -2.99 -11.42
N ARG A 58 -0.52 -3.21 -11.78
CA ARG A 58 -1.61 -3.44 -10.81
C ARG A 58 -1.33 -4.66 -9.95
N LYS A 59 -0.93 -5.78 -10.56
CA LYS A 59 -0.63 -7.03 -9.86
C LYS A 59 0.56 -6.89 -8.92
N LEU A 60 1.61 -6.19 -9.34
CA LEU A 60 2.78 -5.93 -8.52
C LEU A 60 2.44 -5.08 -7.31
N ILE A 61 1.78 -3.93 -7.52
CA ILE A 61 1.39 -3.01 -6.44
C ILE A 61 0.43 -3.70 -5.46
N ALA A 62 -0.55 -4.47 -5.95
CA ALA A 62 -1.46 -5.24 -5.08
C ALA A 62 -0.73 -6.22 -4.16
N LYS A 63 0.37 -6.82 -4.62
CA LYS A 63 1.21 -7.70 -3.79
C LYS A 63 2.10 -6.92 -2.81
N MET A 64 2.64 -5.78 -3.23
CA MET A 64 3.50 -4.96 -2.37
C MET A 64 2.71 -4.26 -1.25
N LEU A 65 1.46 -3.87 -1.52
CA LEU A 65 0.57 -3.19 -0.58
C LEU A 65 -0.37 -4.15 0.17
N ASP A 66 0.00 -5.43 0.30
CA ASP A 66 -0.75 -6.39 1.11
C ASP A 66 -0.55 -6.08 2.61
N PRO A 67 -1.62 -5.73 3.37
CA PRO A 67 -1.53 -5.45 4.80
C PRO A 67 -1.24 -6.70 5.65
N ARG A 68 -1.35 -7.91 5.09
CA ARG A 68 -1.04 -9.17 5.77
C ARG A 68 0.18 -9.79 5.12
N PRO A 69 1.39 -9.47 5.60
CA PRO A 69 2.58 -10.06 5.03
C PRO A 69 2.71 -11.51 5.52
N SER A 70 2.16 -12.45 4.75
CA SER A 70 2.32 -13.90 4.97
C SER A 70 3.78 -14.31 4.94
#